data_AF-A0A183H9Z6-F1
#
_entry.id   AF-A0A183H9Z6-F1
#
_cell.length_a   1.000
_cell.length_b   1.000
_cell.length_c   1.000
_cell.angle_alpha   90.00
_cell.angle_beta   90.00
_cell.angle_gamma   90.00
#
_symmetry.space_group_name_H-M   'P 1'
#
loop_
_entity.id
_entity.type
_entity.pdbx_description
1 polymer ?
#
loop_
_entity_poly.entity_id
_entity_poly.type
_entity_poly.pdbx_seq_one_letter_code
_entity_poly.pdbx_strand_id
1 'polypeptide(L)'
;MKNVKCGIYEILGKLRPDAVAIVDSFDFSDRELHSVLGRRDGNVYAAMLEWAKHSELNKTEVLSTFEKYLGPMMKCGRSKI
;
A
#
# COMPACT_ATOMS: atom_id res chain seq x y z
N MET A 1 -12.37 -31.49 18.79
CA MET A 1 -11.94 -30.34 17.96
C MET A 1 -11.48 -29.11 18.75
N LYS A 2 -11.81 -28.92 20.03
CA LYS A 2 -11.28 -27.78 20.84
C LYS A 2 -9.75 -27.77 21.01
N ASN A 3 -9.12 -28.95 21.08
CA ASN A 3 -7.67 -29.07 21.36
C ASN A 3 -6.76 -28.58 20.23
N VAL A 4 -7.15 -28.77 18.96
CA VAL A 4 -6.35 -28.33 17.80
C VAL A 4 -6.36 -26.80 17.69
N LYS A 5 -7.51 -26.17 17.93
CA LYS A 5 -7.64 -24.71 17.88
C LYS A 5 -6.73 -24.02 18.90
N CYS A 6 -6.73 -24.51 20.15
CA CYS A 6 -5.84 -23.97 21.20
C CYS A 6 -4.37 -24.17 20.84
N GLY A 7 -4.00 -25.36 20.36
CA GLY A 7 -2.62 -25.64 19.94
C GLY A 7 -2.12 -24.73 18.81
N ILE A 8 -2.98 -24.39 17.84
CA ILE A 8 -2.64 -23.42 16.79
C ILE A 8 -2.30 -22.05 17.40
N TYR A 9 -3.11 -21.56 18.34
CA TYR A 9 -2.87 -20.26 18.97
C TYR A 9 -1.60 -20.24 19.82
N GLU A 10 -1.29 -21.34 20.52
CA GLU A 10 -0.03 -21.49 21.24
C GLU A 10 1.18 -21.42 20.30
N ILE A 11 1.12 -22.11 19.16
CA ILE A 11 2.21 -22.10 18.17
C ILE A 11 2.36 -20.72 17.52
N LEU A 12 1.26 -20.05 17.17
CA LEU A 12 1.31 -18.68 16.65
C LEU A 12 1.93 -17.71 17.66
N GLY A 13 1.61 -17.87 18.94
CA GLY A 13 2.25 -17.10 20.02
C GLY A 13 3.76 -17.32 20.08
N LYS A 14 4.21 -18.57 19.92
CA LYS A 14 5.64 -18.92 19.90
C LYS A 14 6.38 -18.39 18.67
N LEU A 15 5.73 -18.36 17.50
CA LEU A 15 6.33 -17.85 16.25
C LEU A 15 6.39 -16.32 16.19
N ARG A 16 5.47 -15.61 16.85
CA ARG A 16 5.34 -14.15 16.79
C ARG A 16 6.62 -13.36 17.09
N PRO A 17 7.45 -13.68 18.10
CA PRO A 17 8.70 -12.94 18.36
C PRO A 17 9.71 -13.08 17.22
N ASP A 18 9.77 -14.23 16.56
CA ASP A 18 10.75 -14.55 15.51
C ASP A 18 10.24 -14.29 14.09
N ALA A 19 8.99 -13.81 13.95
CA ALA A 19 8.33 -13.67 12.65
C ALA A 19 9.13 -12.83 11.64
N VAL A 20 9.78 -11.75 12.10
CA VAL A 20 10.62 -10.88 11.25
C VAL A 20 11.91 -11.61 10.85
N ALA A 21 12.60 -12.25 11.79
CA ALA A 21 13.83 -12.99 11.50
C ALA A 21 13.60 -14.18 10.54
N ILE A 22 12.45 -14.85 10.65
CA ILE A 22 12.07 -15.95 9.74
C ILE A 22 11.93 -15.43 8.31
N VAL A 23 11.26 -14.29 8.08
CA VAL A 23 11.12 -13.74 6.72
C VAL A 23 12.40 -13.08 6.22
N ASP A 24 13.21 -12.50 7.10
CA ASP A 24 14.53 -11.93 6.77
C ASP A 24 15.52 -13.03 6.32
N SER A 25 15.37 -14.26 6.82
CA SER A 25 16.22 -15.39 6.44
C SER A 25 16.12 -15.81 4.96
N PHE A 26 15.09 -15.35 4.24
CA PHE A 26 14.98 -15.51 2.79
C PHE A 26 15.91 -14.59 1.99
N ASP A 27 16.49 -13.59 2.65
CA ASP A 27 17.52 -12.68 2.12
C ASP A 27 17.12 -11.94 0.82
N PHE A 28 15.83 -11.62 0.65
CA PHE A 28 15.36 -10.83 -0.49
C PHE A 28 15.79 -9.38 -0.39
N SER A 29 16.58 -8.87 -1.33
CA SER A 29 16.88 -7.44 -1.40
C SER A 29 15.61 -6.60 -1.65
N ASP A 30 15.63 -5.32 -1.27
CA ASP A 30 14.50 -4.41 -1.55
C ASP A 30 14.22 -4.31 -3.06
N ARG A 31 15.24 -4.54 -3.90
CA ARG A 31 15.13 -4.61 -5.36
C ARG A 31 14.40 -5.87 -5.83
N GLU A 32 14.54 -7.00 -5.17
CA GLU A 32 13.80 -8.21 -5.55
C GLU A 32 12.37 -8.17 -5.02
N LEU A 33 12.20 -7.66 -3.79
CA LEU A 33 10.90 -7.63 -3.13
C LEU A 33 9.91 -6.63 -3.75
N HIS A 34 10.41 -5.55 -4.35
CA HIS A 34 9.60 -4.53 -5.04
C HIS A 34 8.37 -4.05 -4.25
N SER A 35 8.49 -3.96 -2.92
CA SER A 35 7.38 -3.62 -2.03
C SER A 35 7.75 -2.44 -1.15
N VAL A 36 6.94 -1.38 -1.22
CA VAL A 36 7.10 -0.21 -0.34
C VAL A 36 6.69 -0.54 1.10
N LEU A 37 5.70 -1.42 1.27
CA LEU A 37 5.27 -1.88 2.60
C LEU A 37 6.26 -2.86 3.23
N GLY A 38 6.95 -3.65 2.41
CA GLY A 38 7.88 -4.68 2.84
C GLY A 38 9.33 -4.23 2.97
N ARG A 39 9.61 -2.92 2.96
CA ARG A 39 10.99 -2.40 3.06
C ARG A 39 11.70 -2.91 4.31
N ARG A 40 12.94 -3.35 4.14
CA ARG A 40 13.78 -3.89 5.22
C ARG A 40 14.07 -2.87 6.34
N ASP A 41 14.16 -1.59 6.01
CA ASP A 41 14.41 -0.53 6.99
C ASP A 41 13.18 -0.15 7.83
N GLY A 42 12.00 -0.70 7.53
CA GLY A 42 10.75 -0.39 8.21
C GLY A 42 10.24 1.04 7.99
N ASN A 43 10.88 1.85 7.13
CA ASN A 43 10.49 3.24 6.88
C ASN A 43 9.33 3.32 5.85
N VAL A 44 8.20 2.73 6.21
CA VAL A 44 7.08 2.50 5.30
C VAL A 44 6.37 3.81 4.93
N TYR A 45 6.00 4.64 5.90
CA TYR A 45 5.10 5.78 5.65
C TYR A 45 5.72 6.87 4.78
N ALA A 46 6.96 7.26 5.06
CA ALA A 46 7.65 8.26 4.26
C ALA A 46 7.91 7.75 2.83
N ALA A 47 8.33 6.48 2.70
CA ALA A 47 8.53 5.86 1.40
C ALA A 47 7.22 5.72 0.60
N MET A 48 6.09 5.42 1.27
CA MET A 48 4.79 5.32 0.63
C MET A 48 4.28 6.67 0.14
N LEU A 49 4.49 7.74 0.92
CA LEU A 49 4.19 9.09 0.47
C LEU A 49 5.02 9.46 -0.77
N GLU A 50 6.31 9.17 -0.74
CA GLU A 50 7.19 9.47 -1.88
C GLU A 50 6.83 8.66 -3.13
N TRP A 51 6.54 7.37 -2.96
CA TRP A 51 6.06 6.51 -4.04
C TRP A 51 4.76 7.04 -4.66
N ALA A 52 3.80 7.48 -3.83
CA ALA A 52 2.53 8.01 -4.33
C ALA A 52 2.73 9.28 -5.18
N LYS A 53 3.65 10.18 -4.80
CA LYS A 53 3.94 11.40 -5.58
C LYS A 53 4.43 11.09 -7.00
N HIS A 54 5.14 9.99 -7.18
CA HIS A 54 5.68 9.58 -8.49
C HIS A 54 4.63 8.92 -9.41
N SER A 55 3.39 8.78 -8.96
CA SER A 55 2.30 8.31 -9.82
C SER A 55 2.14 9.20 -11.05
N GLU A 56 1.95 8.57 -12.21
CA GLU A 56 1.67 9.23 -13.48
C GLU A 56 0.48 10.21 -13.40
N LEU A 57 -0.50 9.91 -12.54
CA LEU A 57 -1.68 10.77 -12.33
C LEU A 57 -1.35 12.09 -11.61
N ASN A 58 -0.23 12.16 -10.90
CA ASN A 58 0.17 13.34 -10.13
C ASN A 58 1.08 14.29 -10.92
N LYS A 59 1.34 14.00 -12.22
CA LYS A 59 2.16 14.86 -13.10
C LYS A 59 1.57 16.25 -13.33
N THR A 60 0.25 16.38 -13.22
CA THR A 60 -0.49 17.63 -13.42
C THR A 60 -1.44 17.85 -12.27
N GLU A 61 -1.53 19.07 -11.76
CA GLU A 61 -2.47 19.43 -10.69
C GLU A 61 -3.93 19.22 -11.11
N VAL A 62 -4.26 19.51 -12.37
CA VAL A 62 -5.56 19.23 -12.99
C VAL A 62 -5.34 18.30 -14.17
N LEU A 63 -5.99 17.12 -14.13
CA LEU A 63 -5.93 16.14 -15.22
C LEU A 63 -6.55 16.71 -16.50
N SER A 64 -5.94 16.44 -17.65
CA SER A 64 -6.46 16.88 -18.97
C SER A 64 -7.87 16.37 -19.27
N THR A 65 -8.24 15.20 -18.72
CA THR A 65 -9.59 14.61 -18.77
C THR A 65 -10.65 15.51 -18.12
N PHE A 66 -10.27 16.37 -17.17
CA PHE A 66 -11.18 17.31 -16.52
C PHE A 66 -11.76 18.28 -17.54
N GLU A 67 -10.92 18.98 -18.32
CA GLU A 67 -11.37 19.95 -19.32
C GLU A 67 -12.24 19.31 -20.40
N LYS A 68 -11.93 18.07 -20.77
CA LYS A 68 -12.65 17.35 -21.83
C LYS A 68 -14.03 16.85 -21.40
N TYR A 69 -14.18 16.39 -20.16
CA TYR A 69 -15.39 15.68 -19.73
C TYR A 69 -16.03 16.26 -18.47
N LEU A 70 -15.26 16.37 -17.38
CA LEU A 70 -15.83 16.69 -16.06
C LEU A 70 -16.21 18.17 -15.94
N GLY A 71 -15.37 19.07 -16.45
CA GLY A 71 -15.60 20.52 -16.46
C GLY A 71 -16.90 20.92 -17.18
N PRO A 72 -17.14 20.48 -18.43
CA PRO A 72 -18.39 20.73 -19.14
C PRO A 72 -19.62 20.14 -18.43
N MET A 73 -19.50 18.93 -17.88
CA MET A 73 -20.57 18.28 -17.12
C MET A 73 -20.98 19.14 -15.91
N MET A 74 -20.01 19.61 -15.13
CA MET A 74 -20.27 20.46 -13.96
C MET A 74 -20.87 21.83 -14.34
N LYS A 75 -20.45 22.43 -15.45
CA LYS A 75 -21.03 23.68 -15.97
C LYS A 75 -22.50 23.50 -16.37
N CYS A 76 -22.82 22.43 -17.10
CA CYS A 76 -24.19 22.08 -17.49
C CYS A 76 -25.10 21.79 -16.29
N GLY A 77 -24.57 21.12 -15.25
CA GLY A 77 -25.32 20.88 -14.01
C GLY A 77 -25.67 22.18 -13.29
N ARG A 78 -24.73 23.14 -13.22
CA ARG A 78 -24.95 24.44 -12.57
C ARG A 78 -25.92 25.35 -13.32
N SER A 79 -25.99 25.27 -14.66
CA SER A 79 -26.94 26.09 -15.44
C SER A 79 -28.41 25.67 -15.30
N LYS A 80 -28.68 24.54 -14.62
CA LYS A 80 -30.04 24.01 -14.40
C LYS A 80 -30.62 24.38 -13.03
N ILE A 81 -29.85 25.11 -12.21
CA ILE A 81 -30.25 25.68 -10.92
C ILE A 81 -30.48 27.18 -11.16
#